data_AF-A0AAN6JX73-F1
#
_entry.id   AF-A0AAN6JX73-F1
#
_cell.length_a   1.000
_cell.length_b   1.000
_cell.length_c   1.000
_cell.angle_alpha   90.00
_cell.angle_beta   90.00
_cell.angle_gamma   90.00
#
_symmetry.space_group_name_H-M   'P 1'
#
loop_
_entity.id
_entity.type
_entity.pdbx_description
1 polymer ?
#
loop_
_entity_poly.entity_id
_entity_poly.type
_entity_poly.pdbx_seq_one_letter_code
_entity_poly.pdbx_strand_id
1 'polypeptide(L)'
;MTGEASQPAIRETENISGIKRKTSWAAREEARKKQGAAKEKERELKQRRIEEATRKRDVIKERKQKADEKARLEAMAEKMGRRKLQRKAKRLGLTKKVAH
;
A
#
# COMPACT_ATOMS: atom_id res chain seq x y z
N MET A 1 -47.23 -60.70 19.17
CA MET A 1 -45.86 -60.44 18.69
C MET A 1 -45.89 -59.20 17.81
N THR A 2 -45.77 -58.01 18.39
CA THR A 2 -45.78 -56.73 17.68
C THR A 2 -44.38 -56.45 17.14
N GLY A 3 -44.20 -56.54 15.83
CA GLY A 3 -42.93 -56.21 15.18
C GLY A 3 -42.73 -54.69 15.12
N GLU A 4 -41.78 -54.18 15.91
CA GLU A 4 -41.29 -52.81 15.77
C GLU A 4 -40.55 -52.68 14.44
N ALA A 5 -41.14 -51.92 13.51
CA ALA A 5 -40.47 -51.53 12.27
C ALA A 5 -39.34 -50.54 12.63
N SER A 6 -38.11 -51.02 12.74
CA SER A 6 -36.92 -50.18 12.91
C SER A 6 -36.76 -49.30 11.67
N GLN A 7 -36.92 -47.99 11.81
CA GLN A 7 -36.67 -47.06 10.71
C GLN A 7 -35.21 -47.14 10.25
N PRO A 8 -34.93 -47.12 8.93
CA PRO A 8 -33.57 -47.15 8.42
C PRO A 8 -32.81 -45.88 8.80
N ALA A 9 -31.56 -46.02 9.23
CA ALA A 9 -30.70 -44.90 9.58
C ALA A 9 -30.56 -43.91 8.41
N ILE A 10 -30.83 -42.63 8.67
CA ILE A 10 -30.70 -41.54 7.70
C ILE A 10 -29.22 -41.46 7.28
N ARG A 11 -28.91 -41.75 6.02
CA ARG A 11 -27.56 -41.63 5.47
C ARG A 11 -27.20 -40.15 5.38
N GLU A 12 -25.95 -39.78 5.68
CA GLU A 12 -25.46 -38.38 5.67
C GLU A 12 -25.70 -37.64 4.33
N THR A 13 -25.93 -38.38 3.26
CA THR A 13 -26.17 -37.89 1.90
C THR A 13 -27.62 -37.50 1.61
N GLU A 14 -28.58 -37.83 2.46
CA GLU A 14 -30.01 -37.63 2.23
C GLU A 14 -30.57 -36.61 3.23
N ASN A 15 -31.36 -35.64 2.75
CA ASN A 15 -32.08 -34.73 3.65
C ASN A 15 -33.43 -35.32 4.07
N ILE A 16 -34.06 -34.72 5.09
CA ILE A 16 -35.37 -35.14 5.64
C ILE A 16 -36.48 -35.18 4.55
N SER A 17 -36.33 -34.42 3.46
CA SER A 17 -37.25 -34.44 2.32
C SER A 17 -36.85 -35.42 1.19
N GLY A 18 -35.92 -36.35 1.44
CA GLY A 18 -35.49 -37.40 0.50
C GLY A 18 -34.60 -36.92 -0.66
N ILE A 19 -34.18 -35.65 -0.68
CA ILE A 19 -33.33 -35.09 -1.73
C ILE A 19 -31.87 -35.48 -1.44
N LYS A 20 -31.28 -36.25 -2.37
CA LYS A 20 -29.85 -36.61 -2.33
C LYS A 20 -28.99 -35.37 -2.55
N ARG A 21 -28.15 -35.04 -1.56
CA ARG A 21 -27.17 -33.96 -1.66
C ARG A 21 -26.03 -34.41 -2.58
N LYS A 22 -25.73 -33.59 -3.61
CA LYS A 22 -24.63 -33.85 -4.56
C LYS A 22 -23.23 -33.82 -3.92
N THR A 23 -23.08 -33.17 -2.77
CA THR A 23 -21.80 -33.02 -2.06
C THR A 23 -22.01 -33.14 -0.56
N SER A 24 -21.11 -33.87 0.12
CA SER A 24 -21.10 -34.00 1.57
C SER A 24 -20.74 -32.67 2.24
N TRP A 25 -21.18 -32.49 3.48
CA TRP A 25 -20.82 -31.31 4.27
C TRP A 25 -19.31 -31.18 4.45
N ALA A 26 -18.62 -32.29 4.74
CA ALA A 26 -17.17 -32.36 4.85
C ALA A 26 -16.46 -31.83 3.59
N ALA A 27 -16.91 -32.23 2.40
CA ALA A 27 -16.33 -31.74 1.13
C ALA A 27 -16.53 -30.23 0.94
N ARG A 28 -17.65 -29.67 1.42
CA ARG A 28 -17.89 -28.20 1.38
C ARG A 28 -17.01 -27.46 2.38
N GLU A 29 -16.80 -28.04 3.55
CA GLU A 29 -15.93 -27.46 4.58
C GLU A 29 -14.46 -27.45 4.11
N GLU A 30 -13.99 -28.55 3.50
CA GLU A 30 -12.66 -28.62 2.91
C GLU A 30 -12.48 -27.61 1.76
N ALA A 31 -13.48 -27.47 0.89
CA ALA A 31 -13.45 -26.47 -0.18
C ALA A 31 -13.39 -25.04 0.40
N ARG A 32 -14.14 -24.76 1.47
CA ARG A 32 -14.11 -23.46 2.16
C ARG A 32 -12.74 -23.20 2.82
N LYS A 33 -12.14 -24.20 3.46
CA LYS A 33 -10.79 -24.13 4.03
C LYS A 33 -9.74 -23.83 2.95
N LYS A 34 -9.78 -24.53 1.82
CA LYS A 34 -8.89 -24.29 0.68
C LYS A 34 -9.06 -22.87 0.10
N GLN A 35 -10.30 -22.39 -0.03
CA GLN A 35 -10.57 -21.02 -0.48
C GLN A 35 -10.10 -19.96 0.51
N GLY A 36 -10.25 -20.21 1.82
CA GLY A 36 -9.74 -19.34 2.89
C GLY A 36 -8.23 -19.17 2.79
N ALA A 37 -7.50 -20.29 2.74
CA ALA A 37 -6.04 -20.29 2.62
C ALA A 37 -5.55 -19.60 1.33
N ALA A 38 -6.27 -19.76 0.21
CA ALA A 38 -5.94 -19.07 -1.04
C ALA A 38 -6.09 -17.54 -0.91
N LYS A 39 -7.19 -17.08 -0.30
CA LYS A 39 -7.44 -15.65 -0.07
C LYS A 39 -6.44 -15.02 0.89
N GLU A 40 -6.03 -15.75 1.93
CA GLU A 40 -4.99 -15.29 2.86
C GLU A 40 -3.65 -15.08 2.14
N LYS A 41 -3.21 -16.07 1.36
CA LYS A 41 -2.00 -15.94 0.53
C LYS A 41 -2.09 -14.79 -0.46
N GLU A 42 -3.24 -14.59 -1.10
CA GLU A 42 -3.46 -13.46 -2.01
C GLU A 42 -3.34 -12.11 -1.28
N ARG A 43 -3.91 -11.99 -0.08
CA ARG A 43 -3.82 -10.78 0.75
C ARG A 43 -2.38 -10.51 1.17
N GLU A 44 -1.65 -11.51 1.64
CA GLU A 44 -0.25 -11.38 2.02
C GLU A 44 0.61 -10.90 0.85
N LEU A 45 0.44 -11.49 -0.34
CA LEU A 45 1.19 -11.08 -1.53
C LEU A 45 0.85 -9.63 -1.95
N LYS A 46 -0.42 -9.23 -1.88
CA LYS A 46 -0.83 -7.85 -2.15
C LYS A 46 -0.24 -6.88 -1.15
N GLN A 47 -0.27 -7.20 0.14
CA GLN A 47 0.32 -6.37 1.20
C GLN A 47 1.82 -6.18 0.97
N ARG A 48 2.56 -7.27 0.74
CA ARG A 48 4.01 -7.19 0.44
C ARG A 48 4.31 -6.30 -0.76
N ARG A 49 3.53 -6.43 -1.85
CA ARG A 49 3.67 -5.60 -3.03
C ARG A 49 3.41 -4.11 -2.74
N ILE A 50 2.38 -3.80 -1.95
CA ILE A 50 2.06 -2.43 -1.57
C ILE A 50 3.17 -1.85 -0.69
N GLU A 51 3.64 -2.60 0.30
CA GLU A 51 4.73 -2.18 1.20
C GLU A 51 6.02 -1.89 0.44
N GLU A 52 6.39 -2.72 -0.53
CA GLU A 52 7.56 -2.44 -1.36
C GLU A 52 7.38 -1.18 -2.22
N ALA A 53 6.18 -0.98 -2.77
CA ALA A 53 5.87 0.19 -3.56
C ALA A 53 5.88 1.47 -2.71
N THR A 54 5.33 1.44 -1.49
CA THR A 54 5.35 2.58 -0.56
C THR A 54 6.78 2.89 -0.12
N ARG A 55 7.56 1.89 0.30
CA ARG A 55 8.98 2.06 0.66
C ARG A 55 9.77 2.76 -0.45
N LYS A 56 9.59 2.34 -1.71
CA LYS A 56 10.26 2.98 -2.86
C LYS A 56 9.82 4.44 -3.04
N ARG A 57 8.52 4.72 -2.91
CA ARG A 57 7.98 6.09 -3.01
C ARG A 57 8.51 6.99 -1.90
N ASP A 58 8.56 6.49 -0.67
CA ASP A 58 9.01 7.24 0.50
C ASP A 58 10.49 7.61 0.37
N VAL A 59 11.33 6.64 -0.03
CA VAL A 59 12.77 6.90 -0.29
C VAL A 59 12.96 7.97 -1.36
N ILE A 60 12.20 7.93 -2.45
CA ILE A 60 12.30 8.94 -3.52
C ILE A 60 11.84 10.31 -3.01
N LYS A 61 10.74 10.35 -2.25
CA LYS A 61 10.20 11.57 -1.68
C LYS A 61 11.20 12.23 -0.73
N GLU A 62 11.82 11.46 0.16
CA GLU A 62 12.84 11.96 1.08
C GLU A 62 14.07 12.50 0.34
N ARG A 63 14.53 11.79 -0.71
CA ARG A 63 15.66 12.26 -1.54
C ARG A 63 15.34 13.59 -2.20
N LYS A 64 14.13 13.74 -2.76
CA LYS A 64 13.67 15.00 -3.36
C LYS A 64 13.61 16.12 -2.33
N GLN A 65 12.98 15.88 -1.18
CA GLN A 65 12.88 16.88 -0.11
C GLN A 65 14.26 17.37 0.37
N LYS A 66 15.23 16.46 0.53
CA LYS A 66 16.60 16.82 0.89
C LYS A 66 17.29 17.65 -0.19
N ALA A 67 17.11 17.30 -1.46
CA ALA A 67 17.67 18.04 -2.58
C ALA A 67 17.05 19.44 -2.71
N ASP A 68 15.73 19.54 -2.57
CA ASP A 68 14.97 20.79 -2.67
C ASP A 68 15.34 21.75 -1.53
N GLU A 69 15.46 21.25 -0.30
CA GLU A 69 15.85 22.10 0.83
C GLU A 69 17.31 22.55 0.70
N LYS A 70 18.22 21.69 0.23
CA LYS A 70 19.59 22.08 -0.08
C LYS A 70 19.64 23.18 -1.14
N ALA A 71 18.92 23.01 -2.25
CA ALA A 71 18.86 24.01 -3.32
C ALA A 71 18.27 25.35 -2.83
N ARG A 72 17.26 25.29 -1.95
CA ARG A 72 16.67 26.47 -1.32
C ARG A 72 17.68 27.23 -0.46
N LEU A 73 18.47 26.52 0.36
CA LEU A 73 19.50 27.12 1.19
C LEU A 73 20.63 27.73 0.36
N GLU A 74 21.07 27.04 -0.69
CA GLU A 74 22.07 27.55 -1.63
C GLU A 74 21.58 28.83 -2.33
N ALA A 75 20.35 28.83 -2.86
CA ALA A 75 19.75 30.02 -3.46
C ALA A 75 19.63 31.20 -2.47
N MET A 76 19.33 30.91 -1.19
CA MET A 76 19.28 31.94 -0.15
C MET A 76 20.68 32.50 0.14
N ALA A 77 21.69 31.63 0.26
CA ALA A 77 23.08 32.02 0.46
C ALA A 77 23.58 32.90 -0.69
N GLU A 78 23.32 32.50 -1.95
CA GLU A 78 23.63 33.30 -3.13
C GLU A 78 22.94 34.66 -3.09
N LYS A 79 21.65 34.71 -2.75
CA LYS A 79 20.89 35.96 -2.64
C LYS A 79 21.51 36.88 -1.59
N MET A 80 21.94 36.35 -0.45
CA MET A 80 22.61 37.14 0.59
C MET A 80 24.00 37.61 0.14
N GLY A 81 24.77 36.76 -0.55
CA GLY A 81 26.04 37.12 -1.17
C GLY A 81 25.88 38.29 -2.15
N ARG A 82 24.91 38.19 -3.07
CA ARG A 82 24.55 39.26 -4.02
C ARG A 82 24.15 40.55 -3.30
N ARG A 83 23.31 40.47 -2.26
CA ARG A 83 22.92 41.64 -1.44
C ARG A 83 24.13 42.29 -0.74
N LYS A 84 25.06 41.49 -0.23
CA LYS A 84 26.29 41.99 0.41
C LYS A 84 27.19 42.71 -0.59
N LEU A 85 27.36 42.15 -1.79
CA LEU A 85 28.10 42.79 -2.88
C LEU A 85 27.46 44.11 -3.31
N GLN A 86 26.14 44.13 -3.47
CA GLN A 86 25.39 45.36 -3.78
C GLN A 86 25.59 46.45 -2.71
N ARG A 87 25.57 46.10 -1.41
CA ARG A 87 25.85 47.06 -0.33
C ARG A 87 27.27 47.62 -0.41
N LYS A 88 28.27 46.78 -0.71
CA LYS A 88 29.66 47.23 -0.91
C LYS A 88 29.79 48.15 -2.11
N ALA A 89 29.18 47.80 -3.25
CA ALA A 89 29.17 48.64 -4.45
C ALA A 89 28.57 50.02 -4.19
N LYS A 90 27.42 50.06 -3.48
CA LYS A 90 26.79 51.32 -3.04
C LYS A 90 27.71 52.14 -2.13
N ARG A 91 28.39 51.52 -1.16
CA ARG A 91 29.33 52.21 -0.26
C ARG A 91 30.52 52.80 -1.01
N LEU A 92 31.00 52.09 -2.03
CA LEU A 92 32.10 52.54 -2.89
C LEU A 92 31.64 53.54 -3.97
N GLY A 93 30.35 53.91 -4.01
CA GLY A 93 29.82 54.81 -5.04
C GLY A 93 29.84 54.23 -6.46
N LEU A 94 30.07 52.92 -6.61
CA LEU A 94 30.09 52.22 -7.90
C LEU A 94 28.65 52.08 -8.40
N THR A 95 28.17 53.08 -9.13
CA THR A 95 26.88 53.06 -9.83
C THR A 95 27.08 52.71 -11.30
N LYS A 96 26.01 52.26 -11.97
CA LYS A 96 26.06 52.05 -13.42
C LYS A 96 26.37 53.41 -14.07
N LYS A 97 27.48 53.49 -14.80
CA LYS A 97 27.81 54.67 -15.61
C LYS A 97 26.67 54.86 -16.63
N VAL A 98 25.94 55.95 -16.48
CA VAL A 98 24.96 56.37 -17.49
C VAL A 98 25.77 57.01 -18.61
N ALA A 99 25.75 56.41 -19.79
CA ALA A 99 26.30 57.03 -20.98
C ALA A 99 25.25 58.02 -21.50
N HIS A 100 25.61 59.30 -21.57
CA HIS A 100 24.85 60.34 -22.26
C HIS A 100 25.34 60.46 -23.70
#